data_AF-A0A0Q9KSV3-F1
#
_entry.id   AF-A0A0Q9KSV3-F1
#
_cell.length_a   1.000
_cell.length_b   1.000
_cell.length_c   1.000
_cell.angle_alpha   90.00
_cell.angle_beta   90.00
_cell.angle_gamma   90.00
#
_symmetry.space_group_name_H-M   'P 1'
#
loop_
_entity.id
_entity.type
_entity.pdbx_description
1 polymer ?
#
loop_
_entity_poly.entity_id
_entity_poly.type
_entity_poly.pdbx_seq_one_letter_code
_entity_poly.pdbx_strand_id
1 'polypeptide(L)'
;MKRLAAIFLAVPVLLTGCVVPYGGATPTSTVSPPSGAKVFSNLDAAGIEQIKASKIARLDMTSGWLTKRSVGLEDGTSQAPSVSIDDGVMELTIEAPTGLVRAKTDRLRLNGMNTRSDFTEVTYFLTAESLDDYTVLIRDGVDRYGINSESAEQWIEPTSNRPDDKSDFALAPGTSTGLQVTYDLRYDGSKDVQVIIVHVSPLPA
;
A
#
# COMPACT_ATOMS: atom_id res chain seq x y z
N MET A 1 66.86 -10.43 -58.27
CA MET A 1 66.38 -11.32 -57.19
C MET A 1 66.85 -10.76 -55.85
N LYS A 2 65.91 -10.50 -54.91
CA LYS A 2 66.06 -10.40 -53.42
C LYS A 2 67.10 -9.38 -52.89
N ARG A 3 66.92 -8.63 -51.80
CA ARG A 3 65.91 -8.38 -50.75
C ARG A 3 66.50 -7.26 -49.85
N LEU A 4 65.64 -6.70 -48.98
CA LEU A 4 65.93 -5.93 -47.74
C LEU A 4 66.28 -4.44 -47.92
N ALA A 5 65.91 -3.49 -47.06
CA ALA A 5 64.86 -3.25 -46.05
C ALA A 5 65.38 -2.11 -45.16
N ALA A 6 64.60 -1.05 -44.89
CA ALA A 6 64.57 -0.28 -43.62
C ALA A 6 63.61 0.93 -43.74
N ILE A 7 62.45 0.87 -43.08
CA ILE A 7 62.08 1.60 -41.85
C ILE A 7 61.75 3.09 -42.12
N PHE A 8 60.46 3.41 -42.08
CA PHE A 8 59.94 4.76 -41.83
C PHE A 8 58.98 4.71 -40.63
N LEU A 9 59.32 5.49 -39.59
CA LEU A 9 58.42 5.85 -38.50
C LEU A 9 57.26 6.69 -39.06
N ALA A 10 56.03 6.35 -38.69
CA ALA A 10 54.87 7.21 -38.90
C ALA A 10 54.17 7.47 -37.55
N VAL A 11 54.11 8.74 -37.19
CA VAL A 11 53.37 9.31 -36.06
C VAL A 11 51.91 9.50 -36.48
N PRO A 12 50.89 9.07 -35.71
CA PRO A 12 49.54 9.56 -35.89
C PRO A 12 49.24 10.74 -34.96
N VAL A 13 48.85 11.85 -35.60
CA VAL A 13 48.25 13.05 -35.02
C VAL A 13 46.88 12.69 -34.43
N LEU A 14 46.67 12.89 -33.13
CA LEU A 14 45.35 12.82 -32.52
C LEU A 14 44.68 14.20 -32.62
N LEU A 15 43.68 14.29 -33.49
CA LEU A 15 42.77 15.43 -33.58
C LEU A 15 41.91 15.52 -32.33
N THR A 16 42.09 16.57 -31.53
CA THR A 16 41.16 16.97 -30.47
C THR A 16 39.96 17.69 -31.09
N GLY A 17 38.89 16.95 -31.38
CA GLY A 17 37.58 17.52 -31.70
C GLY A 17 36.86 17.92 -30.42
N CYS A 18 36.58 19.22 -30.25
CA CYS A 18 35.67 19.73 -29.24
C CYS A 18 34.25 19.24 -29.56
N VAL A 19 33.68 18.42 -28.68
CA VAL A 19 32.25 18.06 -28.72
C VAL A 19 31.54 18.97 -27.72
N VAL A 20 30.65 19.81 -28.24
CA VAL A 20 29.67 20.58 -27.45
C VAL A 20 28.37 19.77 -27.40
N PRO A 21 27.83 19.44 -26.22
CA PRO A 21 26.40 19.21 -26.04
C PRO A 21 25.84 20.42 -25.24
N TYR A 22 25.14 21.36 -25.88
CA TYR A 22 23.70 21.35 -26.17
C TYR A 22 22.85 20.66 -25.08
N GLY A 23 21.93 21.44 -24.52
CA GLY A 23 21.16 21.14 -23.32
C GLY A 23 20.51 19.76 -23.31
N GLY A 24 20.70 19.06 -22.20
CA GLY A 24 19.97 17.86 -21.84
C GLY A 24 19.59 17.99 -20.37
N ALA A 25 18.31 17.75 -20.09
CA ALA A 25 17.74 17.72 -18.75
C ALA A 25 18.64 16.94 -17.79
N THR A 26 18.91 17.52 -16.62
CA THR A 26 19.54 16.80 -15.52
C THR A 26 18.73 15.54 -15.26
N PRO A 27 19.30 14.32 -15.39
CA PRO A 27 18.61 13.14 -14.90
C PRO A 27 18.46 13.35 -13.39
N THR A 28 17.21 13.48 -12.92
CA THR A 28 16.88 13.40 -11.50
C THR A 28 17.42 12.05 -11.04
N SER A 29 18.61 12.08 -10.45
CA SER A 29 19.20 10.90 -9.83
C SER A 29 18.25 10.56 -8.69
N THR A 30 17.50 9.48 -8.85
CA THR A 30 16.73 8.87 -7.76
C THR A 30 17.77 8.49 -6.71
N VAL A 31 17.98 9.38 -5.75
CA VAL A 31 18.86 9.13 -4.61
C VAL A 31 18.29 7.90 -3.93
N SER A 32 19.02 6.79 -4.00
CA SER A 32 18.66 5.61 -3.24
C SER A 32 18.65 6.01 -1.78
N PRO A 33 17.57 5.72 -1.03
CA PRO A 33 17.48 6.10 0.37
C PRO A 33 18.69 5.55 1.14
N PRO A 34 19.21 6.30 2.13
CA PRO A 34 20.33 5.83 2.93
C PRO A 34 20.02 4.46 3.53
N SER A 35 21.05 3.62 3.65
CA SER A 35 20.92 2.25 4.17
C SER A 35 20.17 2.26 5.52
N GLY A 36 19.03 1.58 5.57
CA GLY A 36 18.18 1.49 6.76
C GLY A 36 16.99 2.47 6.80
N ALA A 37 16.88 3.42 5.87
CA ALA A 37 15.68 4.25 5.77
C ALA A 37 14.48 3.42 5.29
N LYS A 38 13.35 3.55 5.98
CA LYS A 38 12.09 2.94 5.57
C LYS A 38 11.63 3.57 4.26
N VAL A 39 11.35 2.73 3.27
CA VAL A 39 10.78 3.17 1.99
C VAL A 39 9.27 2.98 2.03
N PHE A 40 8.55 4.08 1.85
CA PHE A 40 7.10 4.10 1.75
C PHE A 40 6.66 4.10 0.29
N SER A 41 5.46 3.58 0.03
CA SER A 41 4.90 3.44 -1.30
C SER A 41 4.33 4.76 -1.80
N ASN A 42 4.62 5.10 -3.05
CA ASN A 42 3.87 6.11 -3.78
C ASN A 42 2.58 5.52 -4.35
N LEU A 43 1.57 6.37 -4.53
CA LEU A 43 0.26 6.04 -5.08
C LEU A 43 -0.07 6.87 -6.33
N ASP A 44 0.95 7.51 -6.93
CA ASP A 44 0.90 7.92 -8.33
C ASP A 44 0.88 6.69 -9.26
N ALA A 45 0.68 6.92 -10.55
CA ALA A 45 0.56 5.84 -11.53
C ALA A 45 1.76 4.88 -11.55
N ALA A 46 2.99 5.40 -11.39
CA ALA A 46 4.19 4.56 -11.39
C ALA A 46 4.35 3.79 -10.08
N GLY A 47 4.02 4.42 -8.95
CA GLY A 47 4.00 3.81 -7.63
C GLY A 47 2.99 2.66 -7.54
N ILE A 48 1.80 2.82 -8.12
CA ILE A 48 0.78 1.77 -8.19
C ILE A 48 1.32 0.54 -8.95
N GLU A 49 1.96 0.75 -10.11
CA GLU A 49 2.55 -0.37 -10.87
C GLU A 49 3.70 -1.04 -10.10
N GLN A 50 4.48 -0.28 -9.35
CA GLN A 50 5.50 -0.84 -8.46
C GLN A 50 4.90 -1.68 -7.34
N ILE A 51 3.81 -1.24 -6.71
CA ILE A 51 3.08 -2.03 -5.70
C ILE A 51 2.56 -3.32 -6.32
N LYS A 52 1.97 -3.27 -7.51
CA LYS A 52 1.47 -4.45 -8.22
C LYS A 52 2.58 -5.46 -8.51
N ALA A 53 3.72 -4.97 -9.01
CA ALA A 53 4.86 -5.82 -9.35
C ALA A 53 5.53 -6.45 -8.11
N SER A 54 5.68 -5.66 -7.03
CA SER A 54 6.35 -6.11 -5.81
C SER A 54 5.43 -6.86 -4.85
N LYS A 55 4.10 -6.68 -4.98
CA LYS A 55 3.07 -7.14 -4.03
C LYS A 55 3.32 -6.61 -2.60
N ILE A 56 3.90 -5.41 -2.47
CA ILE A 56 4.18 -4.77 -1.18
C ILE A 56 3.68 -3.32 -1.19
N ALA A 57 2.86 -2.97 -0.21
CA ALA A 57 2.42 -1.60 0.05
C ALA A 57 2.79 -1.19 1.48
N ARG A 58 3.51 -0.07 1.63
CA ARG A 58 3.87 0.50 2.94
C ARG A 58 3.44 1.95 3.01
N LEU A 59 2.58 2.29 3.96
CA LEU A 59 2.05 3.65 4.15
C LEU A 59 2.56 4.25 5.46
N ASP A 60 2.90 5.54 5.44
CA ASP A 60 3.27 6.31 6.63
C ASP A 60 2.05 7.08 7.15
N MET A 61 1.54 6.67 8.31
CA MET A 61 0.52 7.37 9.08
C MET A 61 0.98 7.62 10.52
N THR A 62 2.30 7.69 10.75
CA THR A 62 2.88 7.87 12.10
C THR A 62 2.45 9.19 12.75
N SER A 63 2.06 10.18 11.95
CA SER A 63 1.47 11.45 12.39
C SER A 63 -0.02 11.37 12.75
N GLY A 64 -0.67 10.23 12.51
CA GLY A 64 -2.12 10.03 12.61
C GLY A 64 -2.87 10.27 11.29
N TRP A 65 -2.19 10.79 10.26
CA TRP A 65 -2.77 11.15 8.97
C TRP A 65 -1.94 10.61 7.82
N LEU A 66 -2.60 10.27 6.71
CA LEU A 66 -1.93 9.98 5.43
C LEU A 66 -2.04 11.20 4.52
N THR A 67 -0.93 11.86 4.24
CA THR A 67 -0.93 13.03 3.35
C THR A 67 -0.85 12.62 1.88
N LYS A 68 -1.37 13.45 0.98
CA LYS A 68 -1.25 13.25 -0.48
C LYS A 68 0.22 13.32 -0.91
N ARG A 69 0.95 14.32 -0.41
CA ARG A 69 2.38 14.47 -0.67
C ARG A 69 3.21 13.26 -0.25
N SER A 70 2.92 12.64 0.89
CA SER A 70 3.68 11.47 1.38
C SER A 70 3.51 10.22 0.50
N VAL A 71 2.53 10.21 -0.39
CA VAL A 71 2.32 9.14 -1.38
C VAL A 71 2.54 9.61 -2.82
N GLY A 72 3.27 10.71 -3.02
CA GLY A 72 3.64 11.20 -4.35
C GLY A 72 2.53 11.95 -5.09
N LEU A 73 1.47 12.38 -4.41
CA LEU A 73 0.38 13.15 -5.01
C LEU A 73 0.44 14.63 -4.63
N GLU A 74 -0.10 15.48 -5.49
CA GLU A 74 -0.24 16.91 -5.21
C GLU A 74 -1.28 17.19 -4.12
N ASP A 75 -1.00 18.12 -3.22
CA ASP A 75 -1.99 18.56 -2.23
C ASP A 75 -3.21 19.14 -2.95
N GLY A 76 -4.42 18.82 -2.45
CA GLY A 76 -5.66 19.29 -3.05
C GLY A 76 -6.13 18.54 -4.29
N THR A 77 -5.35 17.58 -4.82
CA THR A 77 -5.82 16.72 -5.92
C THR A 77 -7.06 15.93 -5.51
N SER A 78 -8.05 15.78 -6.40
CA SER A 78 -9.23 14.94 -6.13
C SER A 78 -8.99 13.46 -6.44
N GLN A 79 -7.75 13.07 -6.74
CA GLN A 79 -7.41 11.68 -7.03
C GLN A 79 -7.69 10.80 -5.80
N ALA A 80 -8.33 9.65 -6.06
CA ALA A 80 -8.59 8.60 -5.09
C ALA A 80 -7.91 7.31 -5.58
N PRO A 81 -6.60 7.15 -5.32
CA PRO A 81 -5.86 5.99 -5.77
C PRO A 81 -6.50 4.68 -5.32
N SER A 82 -6.44 3.69 -6.19
CA SER A 82 -6.83 2.32 -5.90
C SER A 82 -5.81 1.37 -6.49
N VAL A 83 -5.42 0.37 -5.72
CA VAL A 83 -4.59 -0.75 -6.15
C VAL A 83 -5.46 -1.99 -6.13
N SER A 84 -5.36 -2.79 -7.19
CA SER A 84 -5.97 -4.11 -7.31
C SER A 84 -4.89 -5.06 -7.85
N ILE A 85 -4.77 -6.22 -7.22
CA ILE A 85 -3.88 -7.31 -7.61
C ILE A 85 -4.75 -8.42 -8.20
N ASP A 86 -4.55 -8.73 -9.48
CA ASP A 86 -5.38 -9.75 -10.15
C ASP A 86 -4.95 -11.18 -9.80
N ASP A 87 -3.70 -11.37 -9.39
CA ASP A 87 -3.12 -12.66 -9.03
C ASP A 87 -2.47 -12.62 -7.63
N GLY A 88 -3.14 -13.24 -6.65
CA GLY A 88 -2.70 -13.31 -5.26
C GLY A 88 -2.97 -12.03 -4.47
N VAL A 89 -2.18 -11.82 -3.42
CA VAL A 89 -2.37 -10.72 -2.45
C VAL A 89 -1.09 -9.90 -2.29
N MET A 90 -1.24 -8.62 -1.96
CA MET A 90 -0.17 -7.76 -1.49
C MET A 90 -0.06 -7.79 0.03
N GLU A 91 1.17 -7.64 0.54
CA GLU A 91 1.41 -7.32 1.93
C GLU A 91 1.25 -5.81 2.15
N LEU A 92 0.25 -5.44 2.95
CA LEU A 92 0.02 -4.06 3.37
C LEU A 92 0.58 -3.85 4.78
N THR A 93 1.38 -2.81 4.95
CA THR A 93 1.80 -2.30 6.26
C THR A 93 1.51 -0.80 6.35
N ILE A 94 0.72 -0.39 7.34
CA ILE A 94 0.51 1.01 7.69
C ILE A 94 1.24 1.27 9.00
N GLU A 95 2.19 2.20 8.98
CA GLU A 95 2.82 2.67 10.21
C GLU A 95 1.91 3.67 10.90
N ALA A 96 1.39 3.29 12.06
CA ALA A 96 0.46 4.09 12.83
C ALA A 96 1.20 4.83 13.97
N PRO A 97 0.57 5.81 14.65
CA PRO A 97 1.20 6.51 15.77
C PRO A 97 1.69 5.57 16.88
N THR A 98 0.91 4.53 17.20
CA THR A 98 1.24 3.55 18.22
C THR A 98 1.12 2.12 17.69
N GLY A 99 2.00 1.73 16.79
CA GLY A 99 2.10 0.35 16.29
C GLY A 99 1.93 0.26 14.79
N LEU A 100 1.46 -0.90 14.31
CA LEU A 100 1.38 -1.21 12.89
C LEU A 100 0.03 -1.84 12.57
N VAL A 101 -0.59 -1.40 11.47
CA VAL A 101 -1.69 -2.15 10.84
C VAL A 101 -1.10 -3.01 9.74
N ARG A 102 -1.35 -4.31 9.78
CA ARG A 102 -0.85 -5.27 8.79
C ARG A 102 -1.98 -6.10 8.22
N ALA A 103 -1.91 -6.33 6.92
CA ALA A 103 -2.87 -7.17 6.22
C ALA A 103 -2.25 -7.84 4.99
N LYS A 104 -2.84 -8.95 4.59
CA LYS A 104 -2.73 -9.48 3.23
C LYS A 104 -4.03 -9.18 2.52
N THR A 105 -3.97 -8.47 1.40
CA THR A 105 -5.14 -7.99 0.68
C THR A 105 -4.85 -7.98 -0.81
N ASP A 106 -5.83 -8.24 -1.65
CA ASP A 106 -5.74 -8.04 -3.10
C ASP A 106 -6.06 -6.59 -3.49
N ARG A 107 -6.71 -5.83 -2.60
CA ARG A 107 -7.25 -4.51 -2.90
C ARG A 107 -6.96 -3.48 -1.81
N LEU A 108 -6.56 -2.29 -2.25
CA LEU A 108 -6.30 -1.12 -1.43
C LEU A 108 -6.95 0.08 -2.09
N ARG A 109 -7.69 0.89 -1.34
CA ARG A 109 -8.36 2.10 -1.83
C ARG A 109 -8.14 3.25 -0.87
N LEU A 110 -7.90 4.42 -1.43
CA LEU A 110 -7.75 5.64 -0.67
C LEU A 110 -9.00 6.49 -0.88
N ASN A 111 -9.67 6.84 0.22
CA ASN A 111 -10.82 7.72 0.19
C ASN A 111 -10.36 9.13 0.57
N GLY A 112 -10.48 10.04 -0.40
CA GLY A 112 -10.00 11.41 -0.28
C GLY A 112 -10.40 12.26 -1.47
N MET A 113 -11.59 12.03 -2.04
CA MET A 113 -12.20 12.85 -3.11
C MET A 113 -12.61 14.24 -2.61
N ASN A 114 -11.75 14.87 -1.81
CA ASN A 114 -11.85 16.21 -1.32
C ASN A 114 -10.57 16.96 -1.73
N THR A 115 -10.59 18.29 -1.66
CA THR A 115 -9.43 19.13 -1.94
C THR A 115 -8.52 19.33 -0.73
N ARG A 116 -8.59 18.44 0.28
CA ARG A 116 -7.70 18.49 1.44
C ARG A 116 -6.29 18.01 1.07
N SER A 117 -5.32 18.25 1.95
CA SER A 117 -3.95 17.76 1.84
C SER A 117 -3.80 16.28 2.23
N ASP A 118 -4.82 15.70 2.84
CA ASP A 118 -4.83 14.38 3.45
C ASP A 118 -5.97 13.49 2.94
N PHE A 119 -5.77 12.18 3.05
CA PHE A 119 -6.83 11.19 2.87
C PHE A 119 -7.62 11.05 4.16
N THR A 120 -8.94 10.90 4.03
CA THR A 120 -9.82 10.68 5.17
C THR A 120 -9.79 9.23 5.64
N GLU A 121 -9.45 8.30 4.74
CA GLU A 121 -9.51 6.88 5.04
C GLU A 121 -8.67 6.05 4.05
N VAL A 122 -8.03 5.02 4.58
CA VAL A 122 -7.43 3.91 3.84
C VAL A 122 -8.35 2.69 3.99
N THR A 123 -8.80 2.13 2.88
CA THR A 123 -9.67 0.94 2.86
C THR A 123 -8.92 -0.25 2.26
N TYR A 124 -8.99 -1.41 2.90
CA TYR A 124 -8.50 -2.67 2.33
C TYR A 124 -9.48 -3.81 2.64
N PHE A 125 -9.27 -4.97 2.01
CA PHE A 125 -10.23 -6.07 2.01
C PHE A 125 -9.54 -7.32 2.55
N LEU A 126 -10.15 -7.96 3.54
CA LEU A 126 -9.75 -9.29 4.00
C LEU A 126 -10.76 -10.29 3.45
N THR A 127 -10.26 -11.45 3.01
CA THR A 127 -11.09 -12.53 2.50
C THR A 127 -10.93 -13.78 3.35
N ALA A 128 -11.99 -14.56 3.46
CA ALA A 128 -11.99 -15.87 4.11
C ALA A 128 -12.82 -16.86 3.28
N GLU A 129 -12.37 -18.10 3.22
CA GLU A 129 -13.04 -19.18 2.46
C GLU A 129 -14.06 -19.96 3.33
N SER A 130 -14.12 -19.64 4.63
CA SER A 130 -15.00 -20.29 5.58
C SER A 130 -15.44 -19.33 6.67
N LEU A 131 -16.54 -19.66 7.37
CA LEU A 131 -16.96 -18.91 8.56
C LEU A 131 -15.90 -18.98 9.66
N ASP A 132 -15.27 -20.13 9.86
CA ASP A 132 -14.23 -20.28 10.89
C ASP A 132 -13.07 -19.31 10.64
N ASP A 133 -12.52 -19.29 9.42
CA ASP A 133 -11.46 -18.34 9.03
C ASP A 133 -11.93 -16.88 9.16
N TYR A 134 -13.18 -16.60 8.81
CA TYR A 134 -13.78 -15.28 8.96
C TYR A 134 -13.80 -14.81 10.41
N THR A 135 -14.22 -15.69 11.34
CA THR A 135 -14.22 -15.37 12.77
C THR A 135 -12.80 -15.22 13.34
N VAL A 136 -11.82 -15.96 12.82
CA VAL A 136 -10.40 -15.79 13.17
C VAL A 136 -9.93 -14.39 12.78
N LEU A 137 -10.26 -13.91 11.58
CA LEU A 137 -9.92 -12.55 11.15
C LEU A 137 -10.55 -11.49 12.05
N ILE A 138 -11.82 -11.66 12.43
CA ILE A 138 -12.50 -10.73 13.35
C ILE A 138 -11.79 -10.68 14.70
N ARG A 139 -11.50 -11.84 15.30
CA ARG A 139 -10.85 -11.94 16.61
C ARG A 139 -9.40 -11.44 16.59
N ASP A 140 -8.69 -11.65 15.48
CA ASP A 140 -7.36 -11.04 15.27
C ASP A 140 -7.43 -9.51 15.24
N GLY A 141 -8.48 -8.95 14.60
CA GLY A 141 -8.75 -7.51 14.63
C GLY A 141 -9.06 -6.97 16.03
N VAL A 142 -9.82 -7.72 16.83
CA VAL A 142 -10.08 -7.43 18.25
C VAL A 142 -8.79 -7.35 19.04
N ASP A 143 -7.94 -8.37 18.97
CA ASP A 143 -6.68 -8.43 19.71
C ASP A 143 -5.70 -7.32 19.28
N ARG A 144 -5.47 -7.18 17.96
CA ARG A 144 -4.44 -6.28 17.44
C ARG A 144 -4.82 -4.81 17.49
N TYR A 145 -6.08 -4.50 17.20
CA TYR A 145 -6.52 -3.12 17.00
C TYR A 145 -7.41 -2.60 18.13
N GLY A 146 -7.74 -3.44 19.10
CA GLY A 146 -8.63 -3.09 20.22
C GLY A 146 -10.07 -2.89 19.77
N ILE A 147 -10.50 -3.58 18.71
CA ILE A 147 -11.93 -3.62 18.32
C ILE A 147 -12.72 -4.21 19.50
N ASN A 148 -13.92 -3.69 19.74
CA ASN A 148 -14.73 -4.11 20.88
C ASN A 148 -15.10 -5.61 20.78
N SER A 149 -14.59 -6.42 21.71
CA SER A 149 -14.78 -7.88 21.70
C SER A 149 -16.24 -8.27 21.88
N GLU A 150 -17.01 -7.52 22.69
CA GLU A 150 -18.43 -7.80 22.90
C GLU A 150 -19.22 -7.61 21.61
N SER A 151 -19.00 -6.51 20.88
CA SER A 151 -19.60 -6.24 19.58
C SER A 151 -19.23 -7.31 18.55
N ALA A 152 -18.00 -7.81 18.59
CA ALA A 152 -17.57 -8.91 17.72
C ALA A 152 -18.31 -10.21 18.05
N GLU A 153 -18.32 -10.65 19.31
CA GLU A 153 -18.97 -11.90 19.72
C GLU A 153 -20.50 -11.84 19.58
N GLN A 154 -21.12 -10.68 19.81
CA GLN A 154 -22.55 -10.44 19.55
C GLN A 154 -22.92 -10.64 18.07
N TRP A 155 -21.97 -10.45 17.15
CA TRP A 155 -22.16 -10.76 15.74
C TRP A 155 -21.82 -12.21 15.42
N ILE A 156 -20.72 -12.74 15.97
CA ILE A 156 -20.23 -14.10 15.71
C ILE A 156 -21.25 -15.14 16.17
N GLU A 157 -21.74 -15.07 17.41
CA GLU A 157 -22.59 -16.11 17.99
C GLU A 157 -23.90 -16.34 17.19
N PRO A 158 -24.69 -15.31 16.82
CA PRO A 158 -25.89 -15.53 16.01
C PRO A 158 -25.59 -16.03 14.59
N THR A 159 -24.46 -15.62 14.01
CA THR A 159 -24.05 -16.00 12.64
C THR A 159 -23.58 -17.45 12.62
N SER A 160 -22.81 -17.89 13.61
CA SER A 160 -22.42 -19.30 13.77
C SER A 160 -23.61 -20.23 13.97
N ASN A 161 -24.69 -19.75 14.58
CA ASN A 161 -25.93 -20.52 14.73
C ASN A 161 -26.78 -20.58 13.44
N ARG A 162 -26.53 -19.68 12.48
CA ARG A 162 -27.26 -19.58 11.21
C ARG A 162 -26.28 -19.25 10.07
N PRO A 163 -25.35 -20.17 9.74
CA PRO A 163 -24.26 -19.89 8.81
C PRO A 163 -24.74 -19.67 7.37
N ASP A 164 -25.95 -20.12 7.02
CA ASP A 164 -26.49 -19.92 5.67
C ASP A 164 -27.08 -18.51 5.46
N ASP A 165 -27.25 -17.72 6.53
CA ASP A 165 -27.83 -16.39 6.47
C ASP A 165 -26.83 -15.34 5.94
N LYS A 166 -27.37 -14.25 5.39
CA LYS A 166 -26.60 -13.06 5.04
C LYS A 166 -26.57 -12.08 6.21
N SER A 167 -25.43 -11.43 6.43
CA SER A 167 -25.24 -10.42 7.46
C SER A 167 -24.33 -9.29 6.97
N ASP A 168 -24.77 -8.04 7.20
CA ASP A 168 -24.02 -6.81 6.94
C ASP A 168 -23.93 -6.04 8.27
N PHE A 169 -22.73 -5.88 8.84
CA PHE A 169 -22.59 -5.29 10.17
C PHE A 169 -21.25 -4.58 10.35
N ALA A 170 -21.26 -3.35 10.86
CA ALA A 170 -20.03 -2.64 11.22
C ALA A 170 -19.74 -2.79 12.71
N LEU A 171 -18.58 -3.33 13.05
CA LEU A 171 -18.10 -3.42 14.43
C LEU A 171 -17.79 -2.01 14.98
N ALA A 172 -17.90 -1.85 16.30
CA ALA A 172 -17.39 -0.65 16.95
C ALA A 172 -15.86 -0.54 16.71
N PRO A 173 -15.34 0.68 16.43
CA PRO A 173 -13.95 0.86 16.05
C PRO A 173 -12.96 0.49 17.16
N GLY A 174 -11.83 -0.08 16.77
CA GLY A 174 -10.63 -0.18 17.60
C GLY A 174 -9.72 1.03 17.45
N THR A 175 -8.94 1.36 18.48
CA THR A 175 -8.05 2.53 18.49
C THR A 175 -6.64 2.26 19.04
N SER A 176 -6.28 1.00 19.29
CA SER A 176 -5.01 0.64 19.94
C SER A 176 -3.76 1.10 19.16
N THR A 177 -3.89 1.33 17.85
CA THR A 177 -2.79 1.78 16.99
C THR A 177 -2.61 3.29 16.92
N GLY A 178 -3.46 4.07 17.62
CA GLY A 178 -3.51 5.53 17.47
C GLY A 178 -4.20 5.99 16.18
N LEU A 179 -4.79 5.05 15.45
CA LEU A 179 -5.71 5.26 14.33
C LEU A 179 -7.04 4.59 14.67
N GLN A 180 -8.12 5.04 14.05
CA GLN A 180 -9.40 4.34 14.11
C GLN A 180 -9.38 3.20 13.09
N VAL A 181 -9.65 1.97 13.54
CA VAL A 181 -9.76 0.78 12.70
C VAL A 181 -11.16 0.18 12.86
N THR A 182 -11.93 0.15 11.77
CA THR A 182 -13.31 -0.37 11.76
C THR A 182 -13.41 -1.55 10.80
N TYR A 183 -14.04 -2.63 11.24
CA TYR A 183 -14.34 -3.79 10.41
C TYR A 183 -15.82 -3.73 10.01
N ASP A 184 -16.08 -3.60 8.71
CA ASP A 184 -17.40 -3.75 8.11
C ASP A 184 -17.52 -5.17 7.55
N LEU A 185 -18.31 -5.98 8.26
CA LEU A 185 -18.50 -7.39 8.03
C LEU A 185 -19.52 -7.61 6.92
N ARG A 186 -19.08 -8.21 5.82
CA ARG A 186 -19.89 -8.63 4.68
C ARG A 186 -19.87 -10.16 4.61
N TYR A 187 -20.86 -10.77 5.27
CA TYR A 187 -21.03 -12.22 5.29
C TYR A 187 -22.27 -12.63 4.50
N ASP A 188 -22.12 -13.66 3.67
CA ASP A 188 -23.18 -14.28 2.89
C ASP A 188 -22.90 -15.77 2.81
N GLY A 189 -23.62 -16.57 3.63
CA GLY A 189 -23.48 -18.03 3.69
C GLY A 189 -23.64 -18.76 2.35
N SER A 190 -24.24 -18.11 1.35
CA SER A 190 -24.36 -18.65 -0.01
C SER A 190 -23.10 -18.49 -0.88
N LYS A 191 -22.04 -17.84 -0.37
CA LYS A 191 -20.79 -17.55 -1.09
C LYS A 191 -19.63 -18.39 -0.58
N ASP A 192 -18.74 -18.73 -1.50
CA ASP A 192 -17.49 -19.42 -1.17
C ASP A 192 -16.44 -18.49 -0.54
N VAL A 193 -16.58 -17.17 -0.74
CA VAL A 193 -15.64 -16.17 -0.21
C VAL A 193 -16.43 -15.09 0.54
N GLN A 194 -16.00 -14.88 1.77
CA GLN A 194 -16.53 -13.87 2.69
C GLN A 194 -15.57 -12.68 2.74
N VAL A 195 -16.10 -11.48 2.96
CA VAL A 195 -15.31 -10.25 2.89
C VAL A 195 -15.43 -9.43 4.18
N ILE A 196 -14.32 -8.94 4.70
CA ILE A 196 -14.29 -7.87 5.70
C ILE A 196 -13.70 -6.65 5.02
N ILE A 197 -14.46 -5.56 4.98
CA ILE A 197 -13.95 -4.26 4.53
C ILE A 197 -13.35 -3.58 5.76
N VAL A 198 -12.05 -3.34 5.72
CA VAL A 198 -11.34 -2.68 6.82
C VAL A 198 -11.13 -1.22 6.47
N HIS A 199 -11.61 -0.36 7.35
CA HIS A 199 -11.46 1.09 7.27
C HIS A 199 -10.42 1.54 8.29
N VAL A 200 -9.40 2.26 7.83
CA VAL A 200 -8.38 2.87 8.68
C VAL A 200 -8.42 4.37 8.49
N SER A 201 -8.76 5.10 9.54
CA SER A 201 -8.93 6.55 9.53
C SER A 201 -8.17 7.22 10.69
N PRO A 202 -7.89 8.53 10.57
CA PRO A 202 -7.46 9.34 11.69
C PRO A 202 -8.47 9.28 12.86
N LEU A 203 -7.98 9.45 14.09
CA LEU A 203 -8.88 9.58 15.23
C LEU A 203 -9.76 10.84 15.08
N PRO A 204 -11.03 10.80 15.54
CA PRO A 204 -11.86 11.99 15.58
C PRO A 204 -11.22 13.06 16.48
N ALA A 205 -11.31 14.32 16.04
CA ALA A 205 -10.79 15.48 16.75
C ALA A 205 -11.61 15.81 18.01
#